data_AF-A0A2D9G8Y7-F1
#
_entry.id   AF-A0A2D9G8Y7-F1
#
_cell.length_a   1.000
_cell.length_b   1.000
_cell.length_c   1.000
_cell.angle_alpha   90.00
_cell.angle_beta   90.00
_cell.angle_gamma   90.00
#
_symmetry.space_group_name_H-M   'P 1'
#
loop_
_entity.id
_entity.type
_entity.pdbx_description
1 polymer ?
#
loop_
_entity_poly.entity_id
_entity_poly.type
_entity_poly.pdbx_seq_one_letter_code
_entity_poly.pdbx_strand_id
1 'polypeptide(L)'
;MHKGLSMRIPKVLVTGFEPFDNSSFNISQKLVSEIESLEFNNLEMNTKILTVDEAGSKKVSELILVEDFDFILHLGYSNMAQKIHLESRAVNKINMRIEDNSGREIKEGSIITKDTEEYISTVDFGIFSQCLNENFLISSDAGTFVCNETYFRTLNTIYETNIRDRFNKLLPCMFVHLPSENIISISEQLQLVLEILNLVSDKKIIEVVAAIIRNEQGEILVAKRDSNQPHPGKWEFPGGKLEKNEDQIDGLKREIFEELKINIEISSFCGEVQHLYSEYYVILKAIYAKITKNSPPMELNVHDEVLWVEVENLSKFDWLEANKKLVNIIQNQS
;
A
#
# COMPACT_ATOMS: atom_id res chain seq x y z
N MET A 1 3.74 -20.91 -9.05
CA MET A 1 2.37 -20.37 -9.06
C MET A 1 2.41 -19.00 -8.40
N HIS A 2 2.47 -17.93 -9.19
CA HIS A 2 2.22 -16.59 -8.65
C HIS A 2 0.75 -16.55 -8.23
N LYS A 3 0.47 -16.51 -6.92
CA LYS A 3 -0.85 -16.09 -6.44
C LYS A 3 -1.07 -14.71 -7.04
N GLY A 4 -1.97 -14.59 -8.02
CA GLY A 4 -2.35 -13.30 -8.59
C GLY A 4 -2.78 -12.37 -7.46
N LEU A 5 -2.53 -11.07 -7.60
CA LEU A 5 -3.03 -10.10 -6.63
C LEU A 5 -4.53 -10.25 -6.49
N SER A 6 -4.97 -10.32 -5.24
CA SER A 6 -6.38 -10.40 -4.95
C SER A 6 -7.00 -9.02 -5.14
N MET A 7 -7.84 -8.85 -6.15
CA MET A 7 -8.72 -7.68 -6.37
C MET A 7 -9.83 -7.58 -5.30
N ARG A 8 -9.58 -8.09 -4.09
CA ARG A 8 -10.55 -8.13 -3.01
C ARG A 8 -10.60 -6.78 -2.31
N ILE A 9 -11.73 -6.52 -1.67
CA ILE A 9 -11.87 -5.40 -0.74
C ILE A 9 -10.75 -5.53 0.31
N PRO A 10 -9.99 -4.46 0.59
CA PRO A 10 -8.99 -4.43 1.67
C PRO A 10 -9.59 -4.93 2.99
N LYS A 11 -8.96 -5.92 3.61
CA LYS A 11 -9.30 -6.39 4.94
C LYS A 11 -8.40 -5.72 5.97
N VAL A 12 -8.99 -4.94 6.87
CA VAL A 12 -8.24 -4.13 7.85
C VAL A 12 -8.52 -4.65 9.24
N LEU A 13 -7.48 -4.74 10.08
CA LEU A 13 -7.62 -4.99 11.51
C LEU A 13 -7.31 -3.71 12.29
N VAL A 14 -8.27 -3.23 13.08
CA VAL A 14 -8.05 -2.14 14.04
C VAL A 14 -8.11 -2.70 15.45
N THR A 15 -7.09 -2.45 16.27
CA THR A 15 -7.08 -2.92 17.66
C THR A 15 -7.00 -1.79 18.66
N GLY A 16 -7.60 -2.01 19.82
CA GLY A 16 -7.47 -1.16 21.00
C GLY A 16 -7.14 -2.01 22.23
N PHE A 17 -6.95 -1.37 23.37
CA PHE A 17 -6.63 -2.04 24.62
C PHE A 17 -7.74 -1.85 25.66
N GLU A 18 -7.95 -2.88 26.49
CA GLU A 18 -8.81 -2.78 27.67
C GLU A 18 -8.34 -1.65 28.62
N PRO A 19 -9.21 -1.22 29.55
CA PRO A 19 -8.78 -0.40 30.67
C PRO A 19 -7.70 -1.10 31.51
N PHE A 20 -6.78 -0.32 32.06
CA PHE A 20 -5.67 -0.78 32.90
C PHE A 20 -5.34 0.27 33.97
N ASP A 21 -4.47 -0.08 34.91
CA ASP A 21 -4.02 0.82 36.00
C ASP A 21 -5.19 1.40 36.83
N ASN A 22 -6.16 0.54 37.17
CA ASN A 22 -7.41 0.90 37.88
C ASN A 22 -8.30 1.92 37.15
N SER A 23 -8.01 2.25 35.90
CA SER A 23 -8.92 3.03 35.06
C SER A 23 -10.12 2.17 34.66
N SER A 24 -11.31 2.77 34.62
CA SER A 24 -12.50 2.17 34.02
C SER A 24 -12.62 2.46 32.51
N PHE A 25 -11.67 3.22 31.96
CA PHE A 25 -11.74 3.77 30.61
C PHE A 25 -10.39 3.69 29.90
N ASN A 26 -10.43 3.32 28.63
CA ASN A 26 -9.29 3.43 27.72
C ASN A 26 -9.77 4.06 26.41
N ILE A 27 -9.17 5.17 26.00
CA ILE A 27 -9.58 5.89 24.79
C ILE A 27 -9.44 5.03 23.53
N SER A 28 -8.45 4.14 23.47
CA SER A 28 -8.29 3.22 22.34
C SER A 28 -9.46 2.24 22.24
N GLN A 29 -9.96 1.70 23.36
CA GLN A 29 -11.15 0.85 23.37
C GLN A 29 -12.39 1.61 22.87
N LYS A 30 -12.54 2.86 23.31
CA LYS A 30 -13.66 3.71 22.92
C LYS A 30 -13.65 3.99 21.41
N LEU A 31 -12.50 4.37 20.85
CA LEU A 31 -12.35 4.60 19.42
C LEU A 31 -12.61 3.34 18.60
N VAL A 32 -12.10 2.19 19.02
CA VAL A 32 -12.38 0.92 18.32
C VAL A 32 -13.87 0.59 18.33
N SER A 33 -14.56 0.83 19.44
CA SER A 33 -16.01 0.61 19.53
C SER A 33 -16.80 1.55 18.61
N GLU A 34 -16.35 2.80 18.47
CA GLU A 34 -16.95 3.75 17.53
C GLU A 34 -16.71 3.33 16.08
N ILE A 35 -15.48 2.92 15.73
CA ILE A 35 -15.14 2.41 14.39
C ILE A 35 -15.96 1.16 14.05
N GLU A 36 -16.12 0.23 14.99
CA GLU A 36 -16.93 -0.98 14.79
C GLU A 36 -18.40 -0.66 14.48
N SER A 37 -18.92 0.47 14.97
CA SER A 37 -20.30 0.90 14.70
C SER A 37 -20.50 1.61 13.36
N LEU A 38 -19.42 1.91 12.64
CA LEU A 38 -19.48 2.58 11.34
C LEU A 38 -19.57 1.58 10.18
N GLU A 39 -20.25 1.97 9.11
CA GLU A 39 -20.31 1.21 7.86
C GLU A 39 -19.18 1.63 6.90
N PHE A 40 -18.41 0.65 6.43
CA PHE A 40 -17.38 0.85 5.42
C PHE A 40 -17.74 0.08 4.14
N ASN A 41 -17.95 0.81 3.04
CA ASN A 41 -18.33 0.21 1.75
C ASN A 41 -17.14 -0.34 0.94
N ASN A 42 -15.93 0.15 1.24
CA ASN A 42 -14.70 -0.12 0.49
C ASN A 42 -13.60 -0.74 1.37
N LEU A 43 -13.93 -1.17 2.59
CA LEU A 43 -13.06 -1.91 3.51
C LEU A 43 -13.84 -3.04 4.17
N GLU A 44 -13.21 -4.19 4.35
CA GLU A 44 -13.66 -5.22 5.28
C GLU A 44 -13.03 -4.91 6.65
N MET A 45 -13.80 -4.24 7.51
CA MET A 45 -13.35 -3.81 8.82
C MET A 45 -13.43 -4.96 9.84
N ASN A 46 -12.30 -5.24 10.51
CA ASN A 46 -12.23 -6.14 11.64
C ASN A 46 -11.71 -5.35 12.85
N THR A 47 -12.35 -5.49 13.99
CA THR A 47 -11.96 -4.80 15.22
C THR A 47 -11.60 -5.80 16.31
N LYS A 48 -10.67 -5.41 17.20
CA LYS A 48 -10.32 -6.25 18.34
C LYS A 48 -9.86 -5.46 19.55
N ILE A 49 -10.47 -5.73 20.71
CA ILE A 49 -9.95 -5.26 21.99
C ILE A 49 -8.96 -6.30 22.53
N LEU A 50 -7.78 -5.83 22.94
CA LEU A 50 -6.68 -6.63 23.48
C LEU A 50 -6.60 -6.44 25.00
N THR A 51 -6.36 -7.53 25.73
CA THR A 51 -6.02 -7.48 27.15
C THR A 51 -4.70 -6.74 27.34
N VAL A 52 -4.56 -6.00 28.44
CA VAL A 52 -3.30 -5.30 28.76
C VAL A 52 -2.37 -6.26 29.50
N ASP A 53 -1.90 -7.29 28.80
CA ASP A 53 -0.98 -8.30 29.31
C ASP A 53 -0.20 -9.00 28.18
N GLU A 54 0.60 -10.01 28.52
CA GLU A 54 1.38 -10.76 27.53
C GLU A 54 0.51 -11.53 26.54
N ALA A 55 -0.63 -12.05 26.99
CA ALA A 55 -1.52 -12.82 26.14
C ALA A 55 -2.16 -11.93 25.09
N GLY A 56 -2.57 -10.73 25.48
CA GLY A 56 -3.09 -9.70 24.59
C GLY A 56 -2.05 -9.25 23.57
N SER A 57 -0.80 -9.05 24.00
CA SER A 57 0.26 -8.57 23.11
C SER A 57 0.66 -9.56 22.02
N LYS A 58 0.46 -10.87 22.24
CA LYS A 58 0.71 -11.92 21.23
C LYS A 58 -0.42 -12.10 20.22
N LYS A 59 -1.60 -11.57 20.51
CA LYS A 59 -2.83 -11.99 19.81
C LYS A 59 -2.82 -11.65 18.32
N VAL A 60 -2.29 -10.48 17.96
CA VAL A 60 -2.25 -10.06 16.55
C VAL A 60 -1.14 -10.78 15.78
N SER A 61 0.05 -10.97 16.36
CA SER A 61 1.10 -11.80 15.76
C SER A 61 0.63 -13.22 15.47
N GLU A 62 -0.17 -13.82 16.35
CA GLU A 62 -0.74 -15.15 16.10
C GLU A 62 -1.83 -15.14 15.03
N LEU A 63 -2.68 -14.10 15.02
CA LEU A 63 -3.80 -13.98 14.10
C LEU A 63 -3.35 -13.80 12.64
N ILE A 64 -2.37 -12.94 12.39
CA ILE A 64 -1.90 -12.64 11.02
C ILE A 64 -1.16 -13.83 10.36
N LEU A 65 -0.82 -14.88 11.12
CA LEU A 65 -0.27 -16.13 10.57
C LEU A 65 -1.34 -17.04 9.96
N VAL A 66 -2.60 -16.86 10.36
CA VAL A 66 -3.71 -17.75 9.98
C VAL A 66 -4.81 -17.03 9.21
N GLU A 67 -4.80 -15.70 9.21
CA GLU A 67 -5.74 -14.86 8.46
C GLU A 67 -4.99 -13.80 7.66
N ASP A 68 -5.43 -13.59 6.42
CA ASP A 68 -4.90 -12.53 5.56
C ASP A 68 -5.46 -11.17 5.97
N PHE A 69 -4.62 -10.13 5.98
CA PHE A 69 -5.00 -8.74 6.15
C PHE A 69 -4.27 -7.87 5.12
N ASP A 70 -4.73 -6.64 4.97
CA ASP A 70 -4.15 -5.61 4.09
C ASP A 70 -3.59 -4.42 4.86
N PHE A 71 -4.02 -4.25 6.11
CA PHE A 71 -3.53 -3.21 7.00
C PHE A 71 -3.82 -3.60 8.45
N ILE A 72 -2.83 -3.41 9.31
CA ILE A 72 -2.97 -3.56 10.77
C ILE A 72 -2.79 -2.18 11.40
N LEU A 73 -3.79 -1.74 12.18
CA LEU A 73 -3.76 -0.49 12.92
C LEU A 73 -3.93 -0.78 14.41
N HIS A 74 -2.87 -0.57 15.17
CA HIS A 74 -2.93 -0.62 16.62
C HIS A 74 -3.19 0.79 17.18
N LEU A 75 -4.19 0.92 18.06
CA LEU A 75 -4.45 2.13 18.83
C LEU A 75 -4.08 1.89 20.29
N GLY A 76 -3.35 2.81 20.91
CA GLY A 76 -2.97 2.74 22.31
C GLY A 76 -3.12 4.08 23.00
N TYR A 77 -3.44 4.08 24.29
CA TYR A 77 -3.47 5.30 25.09
C TYR A 77 -2.05 5.68 25.57
N SER A 78 -1.71 6.97 25.53
CA SER A 78 -0.53 7.51 26.19
C SER A 78 -0.90 8.75 27.01
N ASN A 79 -0.68 8.69 28.33
CA ASN A 79 -0.89 9.82 29.23
C ASN A 79 0.15 10.94 29.04
N MET A 80 1.29 10.64 28.43
CA MET A 80 2.36 11.60 28.14
C MET A 80 2.16 12.33 26.81
N ALA A 81 1.39 11.74 25.89
CA ALA A 81 1.20 12.30 24.56
C ALA A 81 0.42 13.63 24.63
N GLN A 82 0.95 14.64 23.93
CA GLN A 82 0.30 15.96 23.75
C GLN A 82 -0.28 16.14 22.34
N LYS A 83 0.03 15.20 21.44
CA LYS A 83 -0.48 15.10 20.07
C LYS A 83 -0.77 13.63 19.79
N ILE A 84 -1.44 13.33 18.68
CA ILE A 84 -1.53 11.94 18.21
C ILE A 84 -0.14 11.53 17.70
N HIS A 85 0.38 10.40 18.14
CA HIS A 85 1.70 9.92 17.70
C HIS A 85 1.53 8.76 16.73
N LEU A 86 2.11 8.88 15.54
CA LEU A 86 2.27 7.76 14.62
C LEU A 86 3.65 7.14 14.88
N GLU A 87 3.68 5.91 15.41
CA GLU A 87 4.92 5.29 15.87
C GLU A 87 5.69 4.64 14.72
N SER A 88 6.86 5.19 14.44
CA SER A 88 7.73 4.79 13.33
C SER A 88 8.55 3.54 13.59
N ARG A 89 8.68 3.09 14.84
CA ARG A 89 9.37 1.86 15.22
C ARG A 89 8.84 1.27 16.52
N ALA A 90 9.13 -0.01 16.72
CA ALA A 90 8.98 -0.72 17.99
C ALA A 90 10.34 -1.26 18.43
N VAL A 91 10.65 -1.21 19.72
CA VAL A 91 11.93 -1.66 20.27
C VAL A 91 11.79 -3.00 20.98
N ASN A 92 12.81 -3.85 20.92
CA ASN A 92 12.85 -5.14 21.61
C ASN A 92 13.18 -4.97 23.11
N LYS A 93 12.38 -4.15 23.79
CA LYS A 93 12.61 -3.80 25.18
C LYS A 93 11.30 -3.73 25.94
N ILE A 94 11.30 -4.31 27.14
CA ILE A 94 10.23 -4.20 28.11
C ILE A 94 10.78 -3.61 29.41
N ASN A 95 10.14 -2.56 29.89
CA ASN A 95 10.45 -1.86 31.14
C ASN A 95 9.15 -1.25 31.69
N MET A 96 8.52 -1.99 32.59
CA MET A 96 7.23 -1.68 33.16
C MET A 96 7.40 -0.85 34.44
N ARG A 97 6.67 0.27 34.51
CA ARG A 97 6.60 1.14 35.70
C ARG A 97 5.46 0.77 36.64
N ILE A 98 4.51 0.01 36.13
CA ILE A 98 3.30 -0.48 36.79
C ILE A 98 3.08 -1.92 36.36
N GLU A 99 2.32 -2.68 37.13
CA GLU A 99 1.85 -4.01 36.75
C GLU A 99 0.90 -3.92 35.54
N ASP A 100 0.97 -4.92 34.66
CA ASP A 100 -0.05 -5.15 33.65
C ASP A 100 -1.30 -5.84 34.27
N ASN A 101 -2.37 -6.05 33.50
CA ASN A 101 -3.63 -6.59 34.02
C ASN A 101 -3.51 -8.03 34.54
N SER A 102 -2.42 -8.74 34.24
CA SER A 102 -2.12 -10.08 34.78
C SER A 102 -1.31 -10.04 36.08
N GLY A 103 -0.91 -8.85 36.55
CA GLY A 103 0.03 -8.66 37.65
C GLY A 103 1.50 -8.83 37.24
N ARG A 104 1.80 -8.90 35.93
CA ARG A 104 3.17 -9.01 35.43
C ARG A 104 3.82 -7.62 35.46
N GLU A 105 4.98 -7.53 36.11
CA GLU A 105 5.84 -6.34 36.11
C GLU A 105 7.27 -6.76 35.77
N ILE A 106 7.82 -6.22 34.68
CA ILE A 106 9.20 -6.50 34.24
C ILE A 106 9.99 -5.20 34.24
N LYS A 107 10.98 -5.07 35.13
CA LYS A 107 11.81 -3.86 35.24
C LYS A 107 12.78 -3.67 34.07
N GLU A 108 13.30 -4.77 33.53
CA GLU A 108 14.17 -4.76 32.36
C GLU A 108 14.17 -6.12 31.69
N GLY A 109 13.97 -6.15 30.37
CA GLY A 109 14.05 -7.37 29.58
C GLY A 109 13.89 -7.10 28.08
N SER A 110 14.06 -8.15 27.29
CA SER A 110 13.73 -8.20 25.87
C SER A 110 12.36 -8.83 25.65
N ILE A 111 11.62 -8.37 24.66
CA ILE A 111 10.31 -8.95 24.28
C ILE A 111 10.48 -10.33 23.63
N ILE A 112 11.48 -10.45 22.74
CA ILE A 112 11.89 -11.71 22.12
C ILE A 112 13.39 -11.91 22.35
N THR A 113 13.75 -13.08 22.89
CA THR A 113 15.14 -13.42 23.18
C THR A 113 15.93 -13.64 21.89
N LYS A 114 17.09 -12.99 21.76
CA LYS A 114 18.01 -13.07 20.60
C LYS A 114 17.40 -12.62 19.26
N ASP A 115 16.57 -11.59 19.31
CA ASP A 115 16.04 -10.93 18.12
C ASP A 115 16.78 -9.60 17.82
N THR A 116 16.39 -8.91 16.76
CA THR A 116 16.79 -7.52 16.47
C THR A 116 16.47 -6.58 17.64
N GLU A 117 17.18 -5.47 17.74
CA GLU A 117 16.94 -4.44 18.77
C GLU A 117 15.66 -3.63 18.51
N GLU A 118 15.27 -3.51 17.24
CA GLU A 118 14.06 -2.79 16.84
C GLU A 118 13.54 -3.25 15.47
N TYR A 119 12.26 -3.00 15.24
CA TYR A 119 11.63 -3.07 13.93
C TYR A 119 11.08 -1.70 13.55
N ILE A 120 11.29 -1.32 12.29
CA ILE A 120 10.66 -0.13 11.71
C ILE A 120 9.24 -0.49 11.28
N SER A 121 8.33 0.47 11.38
CA SER A 121 6.98 0.33 10.82
C SER A 121 7.05 -0.03 9.34
N THR A 122 6.16 -0.90 8.88
CA THR A 122 6.07 -1.27 7.46
C THR A 122 5.29 -0.26 6.62
N VAL A 123 4.77 0.82 7.23
CA VAL A 123 4.07 1.91 6.53
C VAL A 123 5.02 2.99 6.04
N ASP A 124 4.67 3.62 4.91
CA ASP A 124 5.38 4.79 4.39
C ASP A 124 4.77 6.07 4.98
N PHE A 125 5.39 6.60 6.03
CA PHE A 125 4.94 7.84 6.67
C PHE A 125 5.01 9.07 5.76
N GLY A 126 5.77 9.03 4.66
CA GLY A 126 5.78 10.10 3.67
C GLY A 126 4.37 10.32 3.10
N ILE A 127 3.66 9.24 2.76
CA ILE A 127 2.29 9.29 2.25
C ILE A 127 1.34 9.86 3.31
N PHE A 128 1.37 9.32 4.53
CA PHE A 128 0.49 9.78 5.61
C PHE A 128 0.76 11.24 5.99
N SER A 129 2.02 11.68 5.95
CA SER A 129 2.38 13.06 6.27
C SER A 129 1.85 14.10 5.29
N GLN A 130 1.60 13.71 4.04
CA GLN A 130 1.09 14.59 2.99
C GLN A 130 -0.44 14.66 2.98
N CYS A 131 -1.11 13.63 3.48
CA CYS A 131 -2.56 13.47 3.32
C CYS A 131 -3.36 13.69 4.61
N LEU A 132 -2.76 13.57 5.79
CA LEU A 132 -3.45 13.72 7.08
C LEU A 132 -3.47 15.18 7.55
N ASN A 133 -4.55 15.55 8.25
CA ASN A 133 -4.69 16.87 8.85
C ASN A 133 -3.65 17.13 9.97
N GLU A 134 -3.41 18.42 10.26
CA GLU A 134 -2.53 18.83 11.37
C GLU A 134 -3.13 18.39 12.71
N ASN A 135 -2.37 17.61 13.51
CA ASN A 135 -2.55 17.26 14.95
C ASN A 135 -1.84 15.96 15.35
N PHE A 136 -1.03 15.40 14.45
CA PHE A 136 -0.15 14.29 14.75
C PHE A 136 1.34 14.69 14.72
N LEU A 137 2.19 13.78 15.18
CA LEU A 137 3.62 13.76 14.91
C LEU A 137 4.06 12.33 14.63
N ILE A 138 5.19 12.18 13.93
CA ILE A 138 5.86 10.88 13.80
C ILE A 138 6.74 10.71 15.04
N SER A 139 6.41 9.72 15.86
CA SER A 139 7.17 9.36 17.06
C SER A 139 8.09 8.18 16.75
N SER A 140 9.20 8.10 17.45
CA SER A 140 10.12 6.95 17.38
C SER A 140 10.20 6.23 18.73
N ASP A 141 9.23 6.45 19.60
CA ASP A 141 9.17 5.89 20.94
C ASP A 141 7.75 5.46 21.29
N ALA A 142 7.43 4.21 21.01
CA ALA A 142 6.19 3.56 21.43
C ALA A 142 6.19 3.19 22.94
N GLY A 143 7.19 3.63 23.70
CA GLY A 143 7.42 3.23 25.08
C GLY A 143 8.00 1.83 25.20
N THR A 144 7.89 1.26 26.40
CA THR A 144 8.44 -0.08 26.73
C THR A 144 7.47 -0.92 27.56
N PHE A 145 6.17 -0.63 27.40
CA PHE A 145 5.06 -1.36 28.04
C PHE A 145 4.33 -2.24 27.01
N VAL A 146 3.10 -2.66 27.30
CA VAL A 146 2.30 -3.59 26.46
C VAL A 146 2.02 -3.05 25.05
N CYS A 147 1.91 -1.73 24.86
CA CYS A 147 1.77 -1.12 23.54
C CYS A 147 2.94 -1.46 22.62
N ASN A 148 4.17 -1.15 23.07
CA ASN A 148 5.40 -1.48 22.35
C ASN A 148 5.59 -2.99 22.20
N GLU A 149 5.26 -3.78 23.24
CA GLU A 149 5.32 -5.23 23.17
C GLU A 149 4.45 -5.79 22.04
N THR A 150 3.20 -5.32 21.94
CA THR A 150 2.26 -5.72 20.89
C THR A 150 2.79 -5.33 19.51
N TYR A 151 3.25 -4.08 19.37
CA TYR A 151 3.73 -3.60 18.08
C TYR A 151 4.97 -4.36 17.60
N PHE A 152 5.91 -4.61 18.51
CA PHE A 152 7.14 -5.35 18.23
C PHE A 152 6.83 -6.78 17.77
N ARG A 153 5.92 -7.49 18.48
CA ARG A 153 5.53 -8.86 18.12
C ARG A 153 4.85 -8.93 16.76
N THR A 154 3.95 -7.98 16.46
CA THR A 154 3.29 -7.89 15.15
C THR A 154 4.30 -7.64 14.03
N LEU A 155 5.19 -6.63 14.17
CA LEU A 155 6.21 -6.32 13.18
C LEU A 155 7.19 -7.48 12.98
N ASN A 156 7.67 -8.08 14.07
CA ASN A 156 8.53 -9.27 14.03
C ASN A 156 7.90 -10.36 13.17
N THR A 157 6.64 -10.71 13.43
CA THR A 157 5.95 -11.75 12.67
C THR A 157 5.85 -11.39 11.18
N ILE A 158 5.53 -10.13 10.85
CA ILE A 158 5.46 -9.65 9.46
C ILE A 158 6.81 -9.79 8.76
N TYR A 159 7.91 -9.37 9.40
CA TYR A 159 9.25 -9.44 8.81
C TYR A 159 9.75 -10.88 8.70
N GLU A 160 9.70 -11.66 9.77
CA GLU A 160 10.28 -13.01 9.84
C GLU A 160 9.55 -14.01 8.95
N THR A 161 8.22 -13.88 8.83
CA THR A 161 7.41 -14.76 7.97
C THR A 161 7.06 -14.14 6.62
N ASN A 162 7.52 -12.91 6.37
CA ASN A 162 7.34 -12.18 5.13
C ASN A 162 5.84 -12.11 4.73
N ILE A 163 4.98 -11.73 5.68
CA ILE A 163 3.53 -11.57 5.47
C ILE A 163 3.30 -10.40 4.52
N ARG A 164 2.40 -10.59 3.55
CA ARG A 164 2.16 -9.60 2.49
C ARG A 164 0.71 -9.18 2.39
N ASP A 165 0.50 -7.92 2.01
CA ASP A 165 -0.81 -7.37 1.68
C ASP A 165 -1.30 -7.88 0.31
N ARG A 166 -2.52 -7.46 -0.10
CA ARG A 166 -3.04 -7.79 -1.44
C ARG A 166 -2.15 -7.29 -2.58
N PHE A 167 -1.27 -6.32 -2.33
CA PHE A 167 -0.33 -5.75 -3.30
C PHE A 167 1.03 -6.43 -3.34
N ASN A 168 1.18 -7.55 -2.61
CA ASN A 168 2.43 -8.30 -2.48
C ASN A 168 3.59 -7.44 -1.89
N LYS A 169 3.28 -6.42 -1.10
CA LYS A 169 4.23 -5.69 -0.23
C LYS A 169 4.19 -6.28 1.17
N LEU A 170 5.21 -6.03 2.00
CA LEU A 170 5.11 -6.38 3.42
C LEU A 170 3.83 -5.79 4.00
N LEU A 171 3.10 -6.58 4.79
CA LEU A 171 1.84 -6.19 5.39
C LEU A 171 2.00 -4.85 6.13
N PRO A 172 1.32 -3.77 5.69
CA PRO A 172 1.36 -2.48 6.38
C PRO A 172 0.83 -2.61 7.82
N CYS A 173 1.64 -2.14 8.78
CA CYS A 173 1.33 -2.18 10.20
C CYS A 173 1.75 -0.87 10.86
N MET A 174 0.80 -0.17 11.47
CA MET A 174 1.00 1.10 12.15
C MET A 174 0.53 1.00 13.60
N PHE A 175 1.24 1.69 14.50
CA PHE A 175 0.77 1.93 15.86
C PHE A 175 0.53 3.42 16.06
N VAL A 176 -0.59 3.77 16.67
CA VAL A 176 -1.00 5.14 16.97
C VAL A 176 -1.20 5.30 18.47
N HIS A 177 -0.40 6.18 19.10
CA HIS A 177 -0.67 6.61 20.47
C HIS A 177 -1.60 7.81 20.50
N LEU A 178 -2.64 7.66 21.32
CA LEU A 178 -3.74 8.58 21.51
C LEU A 178 -3.55 9.35 22.82
N PRO A 179 -3.58 10.69 22.81
CA PRO A 179 -3.51 11.50 24.02
C PRO A 179 -4.83 11.43 24.81
N SER A 180 -4.85 12.03 26.00
CA SER A 180 -6.07 12.20 26.78
C SER A 180 -7.13 12.99 26.00
N GLU A 181 -8.41 12.66 26.20
CA GLU A 181 -9.54 13.41 25.62
C GLU A 181 -9.59 14.89 26.06
N ASN A 182 -8.94 15.22 27.17
CA ASN A 182 -8.78 16.59 27.65
C ASN A 182 -7.77 17.41 26.83
N ILE A 183 -6.92 16.74 26.04
CA ILE A 183 -5.90 17.37 25.19
C ILE A 183 -6.42 17.45 23.75
N ILE A 184 -6.90 16.33 23.20
CA ILE A 184 -7.52 16.25 21.87
C ILE A 184 -8.84 15.51 22.03
N SER A 185 -9.93 16.05 21.50
CA SER A 185 -11.25 15.43 21.67
C SER A 185 -11.33 14.05 21.01
N ILE A 186 -12.16 13.16 21.54
CA ILE A 186 -12.40 11.82 20.95
C ILE A 186 -12.78 11.94 19.47
N SER A 187 -13.64 12.89 19.12
CA SER A 187 -14.08 13.12 17.73
C SER A 187 -12.93 13.47 16.79
N GLU A 188 -12.00 14.33 17.22
CA GLU A 188 -10.82 14.69 16.41
C GLU A 188 -9.85 13.50 16.28
N GLN A 189 -9.68 12.72 17.35
CA GLN A 189 -8.85 11.50 17.30
C GLN A 189 -9.47 10.44 16.37
N LEU A 190 -10.79 10.24 16.43
CA LEU A 190 -11.52 9.35 15.53
C LEU A 190 -11.38 9.82 14.08
N GLN A 191 -11.53 11.13 13.82
CA GLN A 191 -11.41 11.70 12.48
C GLN A 191 -10.05 11.38 11.85
N LEU A 192 -8.95 11.53 12.58
CA LEU A 192 -7.62 11.17 12.08
C LEU A 192 -7.48 9.67 11.79
N VAL A 193 -8.03 8.81 12.66
CA VAL A 193 -8.04 7.36 12.43
C VAL A 193 -8.83 7.01 11.16
N LEU A 194 -9.98 7.66 10.93
CA LEU A 194 -10.77 7.47 9.71
C LEU A 194 -10.01 7.96 8.46
N GLU A 195 -9.26 9.04 8.54
CA GLU A 195 -8.39 9.51 7.45
C GLU A 195 -7.31 8.47 7.12
N ILE A 196 -6.66 7.87 8.12
CA ILE A 196 -5.70 6.76 7.93
C ILE A 196 -6.38 5.58 7.20
N LEU A 197 -7.57 5.19 7.65
CA LEU A 197 -8.32 4.07 7.06
C LEU A 197 -8.75 4.37 5.61
N ASN A 198 -9.12 5.62 5.29
CA ASN A 198 -9.45 6.02 3.93
C ASN A 198 -8.24 5.93 2.99
N LEU A 199 -7.04 6.26 3.45
CA LEU A 199 -5.82 6.10 2.63
C LEU A 199 -5.52 4.63 2.28
N VAL A 200 -5.95 3.69 3.13
CA VAL A 200 -5.85 2.24 2.88
C VAL A 200 -6.90 1.77 1.87
N SER A 201 -8.09 2.37 1.93
CA SER A 201 -9.24 2.01 1.09
C SER A 201 -9.16 2.58 -0.32
N ASP A 202 -8.62 3.79 -0.47
CA ASP A 202 -8.69 4.59 -1.70
C ASP A 202 -7.58 4.33 -2.72
N LYS A 203 -6.70 3.34 -2.51
CA LYS A 203 -5.71 2.97 -3.54
C LYS A 203 -6.41 2.34 -4.74
N LYS A 204 -6.76 3.19 -5.71
CA LYS A 204 -7.43 2.82 -6.96
C LYS A 204 -6.57 1.81 -7.71
N ILE A 205 -7.18 0.69 -8.09
CA ILE A 205 -6.61 -0.20 -9.09
C ILE A 205 -6.99 0.37 -10.45
N ILE A 206 -5.98 0.63 -11.27
CA ILE A 206 -6.12 1.11 -12.64
C ILE A 206 -5.64 -0.02 -13.55
N GLU A 207 -6.55 -0.52 -14.38
CA GLU A 207 -6.17 -1.44 -15.46
C GLU A 207 -5.73 -0.61 -16.67
N VAL A 208 -4.56 -0.95 -17.20
CA VAL A 208 -3.94 -0.27 -18.34
C VAL A 208 -3.58 -1.32 -19.37
N VAL A 209 -3.81 -1.01 -20.63
CA VAL A 209 -3.38 -1.83 -21.77
C VAL A 209 -2.35 -1.06 -22.58
N ALA A 210 -1.32 -1.75 -23.05
CA ALA A 210 -0.30 -1.19 -23.91
C ALA A 210 -0.07 -2.04 -25.16
N ALA A 211 0.14 -1.38 -26.29
CA ALA A 211 0.44 -2.01 -27.57
C ALA A 211 1.95 -2.08 -27.78
N ILE A 212 2.47 -3.28 -27.93
CA ILE A 212 3.83 -3.51 -28.41
C ILE A 212 3.77 -3.59 -29.94
N ILE A 213 3.74 -2.42 -30.57
CA ILE A 213 3.56 -2.29 -32.02
C ILE A 213 4.90 -2.56 -32.70
N ARG A 214 4.95 -3.54 -33.60
CA ARG A 214 6.14 -3.87 -34.40
C ARG A 214 6.00 -3.44 -35.86
N ASN A 215 7.05 -2.85 -36.42
CA ASN A 215 7.14 -2.59 -37.86
C ASN A 215 7.72 -3.81 -38.61
N GLU A 216 7.91 -3.68 -39.93
CA GLU A 216 8.45 -4.76 -40.78
C GLU A 216 9.94 -5.05 -40.50
N GLN A 217 10.66 -4.07 -39.95
CA GLN A 217 12.06 -4.18 -39.54
C GLN A 217 12.22 -4.85 -38.17
N GLY A 218 11.11 -5.13 -37.46
CA GLY A 218 11.12 -5.74 -36.13
C GLY A 218 11.32 -4.75 -34.98
N GLU A 219 11.40 -3.45 -35.27
CA GLU A 219 11.50 -2.39 -34.28
C GLU A 219 10.15 -2.17 -33.59
N ILE A 220 10.19 -1.70 -32.34
CA ILE A 220 9.01 -1.43 -31.51
C ILE A 220 8.77 0.08 -31.43
N LEU A 221 7.50 0.48 -31.57
CA LEU A 221 7.08 1.85 -31.36
C LEU A 221 7.08 2.17 -29.87
N VAL A 222 7.78 3.23 -29.49
CA VAL A 222 7.82 3.77 -28.12
C VAL A 222 7.44 5.24 -28.16
N ALA A 223 6.78 5.72 -27.11
CA ALA A 223 6.30 7.10 -27.02
C ALA A 223 6.84 7.79 -25.77
N LYS A 224 7.07 9.10 -25.88
CA LYS A 224 7.51 9.95 -24.79
C LYS A 224 6.35 10.80 -24.29
N ARG A 225 6.07 10.71 -23.00
CA ARG A 225 4.96 11.41 -22.34
C ARG A 225 5.16 12.93 -22.43
N ASP A 226 4.12 13.64 -22.84
CA ASP A 226 4.12 15.10 -22.93
C ASP A 226 4.19 15.78 -21.54
N SER A 227 4.31 17.11 -21.52
CA SER A 227 4.38 17.89 -20.28
C SER A 227 3.06 17.97 -19.48
N ASN A 228 1.93 17.68 -20.10
CA ASN A 228 0.59 17.74 -19.49
C ASN A 228 0.18 16.42 -18.84
N GLN A 229 0.91 15.35 -19.14
CA GLN A 229 0.74 14.02 -18.59
C GLN A 229 1.46 13.85 -17.24
N PRO A 230 0.94 12.98 -16.33
CA PRO A 230 1.70 12.56 -15.15
C PRO A 230 3.05 11.96 -15.54
N HIS A 231 4.10 12.22 -14.77
CA HIS A 231 5.48 11.78 -15.06
C HIS A 231 5.98 12.23 -16.45
N PRO A 232 6.02 13.55 -16.72
CA PRO A 232 6.39 14.09 -18.02
C PRO A 232 7.82 13.70 -18.42
N GLY A 233 8.04 13.46 -19.71
CA GLY A 233 9.35 13.13 -20.28
C GLY A 233 9.81 11.66 -20.11
N LYS A 234 9.07 10.84 -19.36
CA LYS A 234 9.29 9.38 -19.29
C LYS A 234 8.82 8.70 -20.59
N TRP A 235 9.44 7.58 -20.92
CA TRP A 235 9.06 6.74 -22.06
C TRP A 235 8.07 5.65 -21.66
N GLU A 236 7.19 5.28 -22.59
CA GLU A 236 6.18 4.25 -22.43
C GLU A 236 5.84 3.55 -23.75
N PHE A 237 5.18 2.40 -23.65
CA PHE A 237 4.51 1.80 -24.79
C PHE A 237 3.14 2.47 -24.95
N PRO A 238 2.73 2.84 -26.18
CA PRO A 238 1.43 3.47 -26.42
C PRO A 238 0.26 2.66 -25.88
N GLY A 239 -0.81 3.34 -25.45
CA GLY A 239 -1.99 2.75 -24.84
C GLY A 239 -2.38 3.48 -23.55
N GLY A 240 -3.45 3.02 -22.92
CA GLY A 240 -4.00 3.75 -21.78
C GLY A 240 -4.95 2.94 -20.92
N LYS A 241 -5.74 3.68 -20.15
CA LYS A 241 -6.57 3.11 -19.07
C LYS A 241 -7.80 2.45 -19.66
N LEU A 242 -8.16 1.28 -19.16
CA LEU A 242 -9.44 0.67 -19.50
C LEU A 242 -10.58 1.37 -18.78
N GLU A 243 -11.69 1.55 -19.49
CA GLU A 243 -12.95 1.93 -18.88
C GLU A 243 -13.57 0.76 -18.12
N LYS A 244 -14.54 1.07 -17.25
CA LYS A 244 -15.19 0.05 -16.42
C LYS A 244 -15.93 -0.97 -17.30
N ASN A 245 -15.57 -2.24 -17.15
CA ASN A 245 -16.09 -3.38 -17.92
C ASN A 245 -15.75 -3.34 -19.42
N GLU A 246 -14.74 -2.58 -19.82
CA GLU A 246 -14.27 -2.55 -21.20
C GLU A 246 -13.45 -3.81 -21.54
N ASP A 247 -13.64 -4.33 -22.75
CA ASP A 247 -12.80 -5.42 -23.26
C ASP A 247 -11.37 -4.90 -23.52
N GLN A 248 -10.36 -5.71 -23.17
CA GLN A 248 -8.96 -5.30 -23.26
C GLN A 248 -8.52 -4.99 -24.70
N ILE A 249 -9.02 -5.73 -25.69
CA ILE A 249 -8.65 -5.52 -27.09
C ILE A 249 -9.34 -4.28 -27.64
N ASP A 250 -10.62 -4.10 -27.32
CA ASP A 250 -11.37 -2.94 -27.78
C ASP A 250 -10.84 -1.65 -27.14
N GLY A 251 -10.59 -1.68 -25.83
CA GLY A 251 -9.96 -0.56 -25.11
C GLY A 251 -8.57 -0.25 -25.65
N LEU A 252 -7.75 -1.26 -25.94
CA LEU A 252 -6.42 -1.01 -26.52
C LEU A 252 -6.51 -0.35 -27.90
N LYS A 253 -7.42 -0.80 -28.77
CA LYS A 253 -7.62 -0.16 -30.08
C LYS A 253 -8.13 1.27 -29.94
N ARG A 254 -9.06 1.52 -29.01
CA ARG A 254 -9.59 2.84 -28.71
C ARG A 254 -8.48 3.79 -28.26
N GLU A 255 -7.73 3.42 -27.22
CA GLU A 255 -6.63 4.22 -26.67
C GLU A 255 -5.58 4.54 -27.75
N ILE A 256 -5.15 3.54 -28.51
CA ILE A 256 -4.16 3.75 -29.58
C ILE A 256 -4.67 4.71 -30.66
N PHE A 257 -5.95 4.62 -31.01
CA PHE A 257 -6.55 5.55 -31.95
C PHE A 257 -6.68 6.97 -31.36
N GLU A 258 -7.02 7.09 -30.08
CA GLU A 258 -7.11 8.37 -29.38
C GLU A 258 -5.75 9.05 -29.30
N GLU A 259 -4.71 8.33 -28.90
CA GLU A 259 -3.36 8.88 -28.67
C GLU A 259 -2.60 9.16 -29.97
N LEU A 260 -2.70 8.24 -30.96
CA LEU A 260 -1.82 8.21 -32.13
C LEU A 260 -2.56 8.29 -33.48
N LYS A 261 -3.89 8.28 -33.49
CA LYS A 261 -4.74 8.24 -34.71
C LYS A 261 -4.46 7.08 -35.66
N ILE A 262 -3.90 5.97 -35.15
CA ILE A 262 -3.62 4.77 -35.94
C ILE A 262 -4.54 3.61 -35.61
N ASN A 263 -4.78 2.76 -36.62
CA ASN A 263 -5.52 1.52 -36.47
C ASN A 263 -4.55 0.34 -36.36
N ILE A 264 -4.69 -0.46 -35.31
CA ILE A 264 -3.85 -1.63 -35.05
C ILE A 264 -4.60 -2.96 -35.16
N GLU A 265 -3.87 -3.99 -35.56
CA GLU A 265 -4.29 -5.39 -35.51
C GLU A 265 -3.55 -6.10 -34.37
N ILE A 266 -4.30 -6.79 -33.52
CA ILE A 266 -3.77 -7.52 -32.37
C ILE A 266 -3.18 -8.85 -32.84
N SER A 267 -1.99 -9.20 -32.32
CA SER A 267 -1.28 -10.44 -32.62
C SER A 267 -1.36 -11.43 -31.48
N SER A 268 -0.67 -11.15 -30.37
CA SER A 268 -0.53 -12.09 -29.25
C SER A 268 -0.27 -11.34 -27.95
N PHE A 269 -0.60 -11.98 -26.82
CA PHE A 269 -0.29 -11.43 -25.50
C PHE A 269 1.22 -11.44 -25.27
N CYS A 270 1.78 -10.31 -24.83
CA CYS A 270 3.20 -10.16 -24.52
C CYS A 270 3.47 -10.50 -23.05
N GLY A 271 2.76 -9.85 -22.14
CA GLY A 271 2.96 -10.01 -20.71
C GLY A 271 2.08 -9.10 -19.88
N GLU A 272 1.97 -9.42 -18.60
CA GLU A 272 1.34 -8.56 -17.60
C GLU A 272 2.40 -8.18 -16.58
N VAL A 273 2.45 -6.90 -16.26
CA VAL A 273 3.24 -6.39 -15.14
C VAL A 273 2.34 -5.57 -14.25
N GLN A 274 2.74 -5.47 -13.00
CA GLN A 274 2.01 -4.65 -12.07
C GLN A 274 2.96 -3.73 -11.32
N HIS A 275 2.46 -2.55 -10.97
CA HIS A 275 3.26 -1.50 -10.33
C HIS A 275 2.41 -0.66 -9.38
N LEU A 276 2.88 -0.49 -8.15
CA LEU A 276 2.21 0.37 -7.16
C LEU A 276 2.88 1.74 -7.14
N TYR A 277 2.16 2.75 -7.61
CA TYR A 277 2.52 4.15 -7.40
C TYR A 277 2.06 4.61 -6.00
N SER A 278 2.39 5.85 -5.62
CA SER A 278 2.01 6.42 -4.33
C SER A 278 0.49 6.34 -4.09
N GLU A 279 -0.29 6.74 -5.10
CA GLU A 279 -1.74 6.95 -5.02
C GLU A 279 -2.59 5.84 -5.66
N TYR A 280 -2.03 5.03 -6.56
CA TYR A 280 -2.77 4.04 -7.33
C TYR A 280 -1.92 2.82 -7.70
N TYR A 281 -2.61 1.70 -7.90
CA TYR A 281 -2.02 0.44 -8.34
C TYR A 281 -2.32 0.23 -9.82
N VAL A 282 -1.29 0.03 -10.65
CA VAL A 282 -1.45 -0.25 -12.08
C VAL A 282 -1.28 -1.74 -12.36
N ILE A 283 -2.26 -2.32 -13.04
CA ILE A 283 -2.13 -3.60 -13.74
C ILE A 283 -1.96 -3.28 -15.22
N LEU A 284 -0.76 -3.48 -15.76
CA LEU A 284 -0.42 -3.15 -17.13
C LEU A 284 -0.30 -4.43 -17.96
N LYS A 285 -1.20 -4.59 -18.93
CA LYS A 285 -1.21 -5.72 -19.87
C LYS A 285 -0.68 -5.27 -21.22
N ALA A 286 0.38 -5.91 -21.67
CA ALA A 286 1.01 -5.64 -22.94
C ALA A 286 0.59 -6.67 -23.99
N ILE A 287 0.22 -6.19 -25.17
CA ILE A 287 -0.23 -7.03 -26.28
C ILE A 287 0.55 -6.63 -27.53
N TYR A 288 1.15 -7.61 -28.23
CA TYR A 288 1.79 -7.39 -29.50
C TYR A 288 0.75 -7.00 -30.56
N ALA A 289 1.08 -5.98 -31.34
CA ALA A 289 0.22 -5.48 -32.39
C ALA A 289 1.03 -5.04 -33.63
N LYS A 290 0.32 -4.80 -34.73
CA LYS A 290 0.87 -4.20 -35.95
C LYS A 290 -0.06 -3.11 -36.45
N ILE A 291 0.51 -2.10 -37.10
CA ILE A 291 -0.28 -1.06 -37.77
C ILE A 291 -0.98 -1.70 -38.99
N THR A 292 -2.28 -1.46 -39.12
CA THR A 292 -3.06 -1.95 -40.26
C THR A 292 -2.70 -1.20 -41.54
N LYS A 293 -2.78 -1.87 -42.70
CA LYS A 293 -2.43 -1.26 -44.00
C LYS A 293 -3.25 -0.02 -44.36
N ASN A 294 -4.49 0.07 -43.86
CA ASN A 294 -5.40 1.18 -44.12
C ASN A 294 -5.48 2.17 -42.94
N SER A 295 -4.47 2.17 -42.06
CA SER A 295 -4.40 3.13 -40.96
C SER A 295 -4.23 4.55 -41.50
N PRO A 296 -4.85 5.56 -40.86
CA PRO A 296 -4.46 6.95 -41.07
C PRO A 296 -2.97 7.17 -40.74
N PRO A 297 -2.36 8.26 -41.26
CA PRO A 297 -1.04 8.67 -40.81
C PRO A 297 -1.07 8.97 -39.31
N MET A 298 0.03 8.64 -38.64
CA MET A 298 0.15 8.85 -37.20
C MET A 298 0.12 10.34 -36.86
N GLU A 299 -0.64 10.68 -35.82
CA GLU A 299 -0.76 12.04 -35.28
C GLU A 299 -0.74 11.95 -33.75
N LEU A 300 0.20 12.67 -33.13
CA LEU A 300 0.44 12.60 -31.68
C LEU A 300 -0.48 13.59 -30.96
N ASN A 301 -1.39 13.07 -30.14
CA ASN A 301 -2.30 13.91 -29.34
C ASN A 301 -1.81 14.14 -27.91
N VAL A 302 -1.07 13.19 -27.34
CA VAL A 302 -0.68 13.19 -25.91
C VAL A 302 0.80 12.83 -25.67
N HIS A 303 1.58 12.80 -26.74
CA HIS A 303 3.00 12.44 -26.73
C HIS A 303 3.82 13.52 -27.44
N ASP A 304 4.96 13.88 -26.87
CA ASP A 304 5.89 14.85 -27.49
C ASP A 304 6.65 14.22 -28.66
N GLU A 305 6.90 12.92 -28.59
CA GLU A 305 7.79 12.20 -29.48
C GLU A 305 7.44 10.72 -29.54
N VAL A 306 7.63 10.10 -30.71
CA VAL A 306 7.60 8.65 -30.89
C VAL A 306 8.82 8.19 -31.67
N LEU A 307 9.31 6.99 -31.37
CA LEU A 307 10.47 6.38 -32.03
C LEU A 307 10.21 4.91 -32.34
N TRP A 308 10.78 4.44 -33.43
CA TRP A 308 10.96 3.02 -33.69
C TRP A 308 12.31 2.59 -33.12
N VAL A 309 12.30 1.58 -32.27
CA VAL A 309 13.47 1.18 -31.49
C VAL A 309 13.65 -0.33 -31.57
N GLU A 310 14.86 -0.77 -31.92
CA GLU A 310 15.26 -2.18 -31.84
C GLU A 310 15.14 -2.71 -30.41
N VAL A 311 14.74 -3.98 -30.25
CA VAL A 311 14.44 -4.58 -28.95
C VAL A 311 15.62 -4.46 -27.98
N GLU A 312 16.84 -4.63 -28.46
CA GLU A 312 18.08 -4.60 -27.70
C GLU A 312 18.36 -3.19 -27.13
N ASN A 313 17.85 -2.15 -27.78
CA ASN A 313 18.06 -0.75 -27.42
C ASN A 313 17.03 -0.20 -26.44
N LEU A 314 15.93 -0.92 -26.17
CA LEU A 314 14.86 -0.46 -25.27
C LEU A 314 15.39 -0.11 -23.87
N SER A 315 16.36 -0.87 -23.33
CA SER A 315 16.92 -0.62 -22.00
C SER A 315 17.69 0.71 -21.85
N LYS A 316 17.90 1.46 -22.94
CA LYS A 316 18.61 2.76 -22.94
C LYS A 316 17.72 3.95 -22.56
N PHE A 317 16.41 3.77 -22.52
CA PHE A 317 15.44 4.85 -22.32
C PHE A 317 15.06 5.02 -20.83
N ASP A 318 14.67 6.24 -20.45
CA ASP A 318 14.15 6.53 -19.12
C ASP A 318 12.65 6.22 -19.04
N TRP A 319 12.34 4.96 -18.76
CA TRP A 319 10.98 4.44 -18.77
C TRP A 319 10.15 4.85 -17.55
N LEU A 320 8.85 4.95 -17.75
CA LEU A 320 7.89 4.84 -16.66
C LEU A 320 8.04 3.46 -15.98
N GLU A 321 8.00 3.41 -14.66
CA GLU A 321 8.43 2.24 -13.88
C GLU A 321 7.65 0.95 -14.19
N ALA A 322 6.36 1.03 -14.52
CA ALA A 322 5.61 -0.12 -15.00
C ALA A 322 6.14 -0.64 -16.36
N ASN A 323 6.34 0.27 -17.31
CA ASN A 323 6.86 -0.06 -18.64
C ASN A 323 8.29 -0.62 -18.61
N LYS A 324 9.13 -0.15 -17.68
CA LYS A 324 10.48 -0.69 -17.47
C LYS A 324 10.47 -2.20 -17.18
N LYS A 325 9.46 -2.69 -16.46
CA LYS A 325 9.29 -4.14 -16.20
C LYS A 325 8.92 -4.90 -17.48
N LEU A 326 8.10 -4.31 -18.35
CA LEU A 326 7.75 -4.89 -19.64
C LEU A 326 8.96 -4.98 -20.58
N VAL A 327 9.84 -3.97 -20.58
CA VAL A 327 11.08 -4.01 -21.36
C VAL A 327 11.88 -5.28 -21.06
N ASN A 328 12.03 -5.62 -19.78
CA ASN A 328 12.71 -6.85 -19.37
C ASN A 328 11.99 -8.11 -19.87
N ILE A 329 10.65 -8.12 -19.91
CA ILE A 329 9.89 -9.27 -20.44
C ILE A 329 10.13 -9.41 -21.94
N ILE A 330 10.01 -8.31 -22.70
CA ILE A 330 10.18 -8.29 -24.15
C ILE A 330 11.58 -8.74 -24.54
N GLN A 331 12.61 -8.22 -23.88
CA GLN A 331 14.00 -8.57 -24.17
C GLN A 331 14.34 -10.04 -23.85
N ASN A 332 13.63 -10.68 -22.92
CA ASN A 332 13.82 -12.10 -22.60
C ASN A 332 13.02 -13.05 -23.51
N GLN A 333 12.08 -12.53 -24.30
CA GLN A 333 11.28 -13.29 -25.27
C GLN A 333 11.85 -13.24 -26.69
N SER A 334 12.79 -12.32 -26.95
CA SER A 334 13.36 -12.03 -28.26
C SER A 334 14.53 -12.91 -28.65
#